data_AF-A0A8J3PMQ1-F1
#
_entry.id   AF-A0A8J3PMQ1-F1
#
_cell.length_a   1.000
_cell.length_b   1.000
_cell.length_c   1.000
_cell.angle_alpha   90.00
_cell.angle_beta   90.00
_cell.angle_gamma   90.00
#
_symmetry.space_group_name_H-M   'P 1'
#
loop_
_entity.id
_entity.type
_entity.pdbx_description
1 polymer ?
#
loop_
_entity_poly.entity_id
_entity_poly.type
_entity_poly.pdbx_seq_one_letter_code
_entity_poly.pdbx_strand_id
1 'polypeptide(L)' 'MGAGHDVLLERPVRWTLGMQLEDDGSRGMGGSGGYAHPARGYAFAYVTSHLAGFDRVDALAEAVDRAVG' A
#
# COMPACT_ATOMS: atom_id res chain seq x y z
N MET A 1 13.93 -7.22 -9.73
CA MET A 1 13.56 -6.39 -8.56
C MET A 1 14.65 -5.36 -8.36
N GLY A 2 14.29 -4.11 -8.17
CA GLY A 2 15.24 -3.01 -7.92
C GLY A 2 15.02 -2.42 -6.53
N ALA A 3 16.07 -1.85 -5.94
CA ALA A 3 15.98 -1.08 -4.70
C ALA A 3 16.29 0.39 -5.01
N GLY A 4 15.69 1.31 -4.26
CA GLY A 4 15.89 2.76 -4.41
C GLY A 4 15.66 3.49 -3.09
N HIS A 5 15.91 4.79 -3.08
CA HIS A 5 15.58 5.66 -1.95
C HIS A 5 14.35 6.48 -2.31
N ASP A 6 13.31 6.36 -1.49
CA ASP A 6 12.13 7.23 -1.57
C ASP A 6 12.51 8.56 -0.93
N VAL A 7 12.62 9.61 -1.74
CA VAL A 7 13.01 10.95 -1.31
C VAL A 7 11.89 11.71 -0.59
N LEU A 8 10.63 11.28 -0.74
CA LEU A 8 9.49 11.89 -0.05
C LEU A 8 9.36 11.35 1.37
N LEU A 9 9.55 10.04 1.52
CA LEU A 9 9.47 9.34 2.81
C LEU A 9 10.84 9.14 3.48
N GLU A 10 11.91 9.61 2.83
CA GLU A 10 13.31 9.51 3.25
C GLU A 10 13.71 8.09 3.70
N ARG A 11 13.27 7.05 2.98
CA ARG A 11 13.46 5.64 3.36
C ARG A 11 13.86 4.76 2.17
N PRO A 12 14.58 3.64 2.39
CA PRO A 12 14.82 2.66 1.34
C PRO A 12 13.50 1.99 0.93
N VAL A 13 13.34 1.73 -0.36
CA VAL A 13 12.17 1.07 -0.93
C VAL A 13 12.58 0.01 -1.95
N ARG A 14 11.76 -1.05 -2.06
CA ARG A 14 11.94 -2.11 -3.05
C ARG A 14 10.84 -2.02 -4.09
N TRP A 15 11.21 -2.09 -5.35
CA TRP A 15 10.29 -2.02 -6.48
C TRP A 15 10.28 -3.33 -7.27
N THR A 16 9.07 -3.70 -7.68
CA THR A 16 8.80 -4.76 -8.65
C THR A 16 8.51 -4.11 -10.02
N LEU A 17 7.70 -4.72 -10.88
CA LEU A 17 7.27 -4.12 -12.16
C LEU A 17 6.17 -3.08 -11.91
N GLY A 18 6.53 -1.94 -11.31
CA GLY A 18 5.62 -0.81 -11.05
C GLY A 18 4.90 -0.80 -9.71
N MET A 19 5.11 -1.81 -8.85
CA MET A 19 4.58 -1.83 -7.48
C MET A 19 5.72 -1.82 -6.47
N GLN A 20 5.59 -1.02 -5.43
CA GLN A 20 6.43 -1.05 -4.23
C GLN A 20 6.14 -2.33 -3.46
N LEU A 21 7.19 -2.94 -2.89
CA LEU A 21 7.14 -4.13 -2.05
C LEU A 21 7.51 -3.73 -0.62
N GLU A 22 6.60 -3.95 0.32
CA GLU A 22 6.83 -3.76 1.75
C GLU A 22 7.41 -5.03 2.39
N ASP A 23 7.87 -4.91 3.63
CA ASP A 23 8.54 -5.99 4.36
C ASP A 23 7.60 -7.15 4.75
N ASP A 24 6.31 -6.86 4.91
CA ASP A 24 5.25 -7.86 5.13
C ASP A 24 4.85 -8.61 3.84
N GLY A 25 5.49 -8.28 2.71
CA GLY A 25 5.24 -8.88 1.41
C GLY A 25 4.06 -8.27 0.65
N SER A 26 3.41 -7.24 1.20
CA SER A 26 2.38 -6.48 0.50
C SER A 26 2.98 -5.69 -0.67
N ARG A 27 2.16 -5.48 -1.70
CA ARG A 27 2.55 -4.79 -2.93
C ARG A 27 1.51 -3.77 -3.33
N GLY A 28 1.92 -2.52 -3.57
CA GLY A 28 1.02 -1.44 -3.96
C GLY A 28 1.76 -0.29 -4.64
N MET A 29 1.01 0.74 -5.03
CA MET A 29 1.58 1.96 -5.59
C MET A 29 1.13 3.15 -4.77
N GLY A 30 2.09 3.85 -4.16
CA GLY A 30 1.82 5.07 -3.39
C GLY A 30 1.04 6.10 -4.20
N GLY A 31 0.03 6.72 -3.58
CA GLY A 31 -0.88 7.68 -4.22
C GLY A 31 -2.11 7.04 -4.88
N SER A 32 -2.08 5.76 -5.22
CA SER A 32 -3.30 4.99 -5.50
C SER A 32 -3.70 4.25 -4.22
N GLY A 33 -4.94 4.36 -3.77
CA GLY A 33 -5.41 3.75 -2.53
C GLY A 33 -5.52 2.22 -2.58
N GLY A 34 -4.63 1.52 -3.30
CA GLY A 34 -4.72 0.08 -3.54
C GLY A 34 -3.41 -0.69 -3.36
N TYR A 35 -3.53 -1.89 -2.80
CA TYR A 35 -2.45 -2.84 -2.58
C TYR A 35 -2.98 -4.28 -2.55
N ALA A 36 -2.08 -5.25 -2.66
CA ALA A 36 -2.36 -6.67 -2.46
C ALA A 36 -1.50 -7.22 -1.33
N HIS A 37 -2.06 -8.10 -0.50
CA HIS A 37 -1.36 -8.79 0.57
C HIS A 37 -1.42 -10.32 0.36
N PRO A 38 -0.60 -10.90 -0.53
CA PRO A 38 -0.68 -12.32 -0.89
C PRO A 38 -0.54 -13.28 0.30
N ALA A 39 0.32 -12.93 1.27
CA ALA A 39 0.50 -13.74 2.48
C ALA A 39 -0.77 -13.88 3.33
N ARG A 40 -1.66 -12.87 3.30
CA ARG A 40 -2.95 -12.85 3.99
C ARG A 40 -4.14 -13.16 3.05
N GLY A 41 -3.89 -13.38 1.77
CA GLY A 41 -4.89 -13.81 0.80
C GLY A 41 -5.93 -12.76 0.39
N TYR A 42 -5.67 -11.46 0.55
CA TYR A 42 -6.60 -10.40 0.11
C TYR A 42 -5.91 -9.28 -0.68
N ALA A 43 -6.74 -8.48 -1.35
CA ALA A 43 -6.36 -7.21 -1.95
C ALA A 43 -7.33 -6.12 -1.50
N PHE A 44 -6.84 -4.90 -1.44
CA PHE A 44 -7.58 -3.72 -1.01
C PHE A 44 -7.45 -2.62 -2.05
N ALA A 45 -8.54 -1.91 -2.31
CA ALA A 45 -8.54 -0.73 -3.16
C ALA A 45 -9.61 0.26 -2.68
N TYR A 46 -9.23 1.52 -2.56
CA TYR A 46 -10.11 2.62 -2.20
C TYR A 46 -10.12 3.66 -3.31
N VAL A 47 -11.32 3.96 -3.81
CA VAL A 47 -11.55 4.94 -4.88
C VAL A 47 -12.52 5.99 -4.37
N THR A 48 -12.13 7.25 -4.51
CA THR A 48 -12.93 8.40 -4.09
C THR A 48 -12.81 9.50 -5.15
N SER A 49 -13.87 10.32 -5.29
CA SER A 49 -13.84 11.54 -6.11
C SER A 49 -13.19 12.71 -5.36
N HIS A 50 -12.95 12.58 -4.06
CA HIS A 50 -12.26 13.58 -3.25
C HIS A 50 -10.74 13.44 -3.40
N LEU A 51 -10.09 14.55 -3.76
CA LEU A 51 -8.64 14.61 -3.84
C LEU A 51 -8.05 14.97 -2.46
N ALA A 52 -6.97 14.27 -2.08
CA ALA A 52 -6.30 14.38 -0.78
C ALA A 52 -7.15 13.88 0.41
N GLY A 53 -6.54 13.83 1.60
CA GLY A 53 -7.14 13.27 2.81
C GLY A 53 -7.04 11.75 2.86
N PHE A 54 -5.96 11.24 3.47
CA PHE A 54 -5.66 9.80 3.55
C PHE A 54 -6.26 9.12 4.78
N ASP A 55 -6.73 9.88 5.78
CA ASP A 55 -7.27 9.33 7.05
C ASP A 55 -8.39 8.30 6.85
N ARG A 56 -9.24 8.50 5.82
CA ARG A 56 -10.35 7.57 5.53
C ARG A 56 -9.86 6.24 4.98
N VAL A 57 -8.86 6.27 4.09
CA VAL A 57 -8.31 5.05 3.51
C VAL A 57 -7.48 4.31 4.55
N ASP A 58 -6.74 5.03 5.40
CA ASP A 58 -5.96 4.45 6.49
C ASP A 58 -6.87 3.74 7.50
N ALA A 59 -7.92 4.41 7.98
CA ALA A 59 -8.88 3.82 8.91
C ALA A 59 -9.59 2.58 8.32
N LEU A 60 -9.88 2.59 7.01
CA LEU A 60 -10.50 1.45 6.34
C LEU A 60 -9.51 0.29 6.15
N ALA A 61 -8.26 0.58 5.76
CA ALA A 61 -7.21 -0.42 5.63
C ALA A 61 -6.96 -1.12 6.96
N GLU A 62 -6.81 -0.38 8.06
CA GLU A 62 -6.66 -0.97 9.40
C GLU A 62 -7.86 -1.85 9.80
N ALA A 63 -9.09 -1.43 9.45
CA ALA A 63 -10.28 -2.20 9.76
C ALA A 63 -10.34 -3.51 8.95
N VAL A 64 -9.94 -3.47 7.68
CA VAL A 64 -9.80 -4.67 6.85
C VAL A 64 -8.74 -5.59 7.43
N ASP A 65 -7.54 -5.08 7.74
CA ASP A 65 -6.44 -5.88 8.28
C ASP A 65 -6.85 -6.63 9.55
N ARG A 66 -7.56 -5.96 10.48
CA ARG A 66 -8.10 -6.61 11.69
C ARG A 66 -9.15 -7.68 11.38
N ALA A 67 -9.90 -7.56 10.30
CA ALA A 67 -10.94 -8.50 9.90
C ALA A 67 -10.38 -9.72 9.15
N VAL A 68 -9.29 -9.56 8.39
CA VAL A 68 -8.69 -10.65 7.59
C VAL A 68 -7.62 -11.43 8.36
N GLY A 69 -6.98 -10.85 9.38
CA GLY A 69 -6.03 -11.54 10.28
C GLY A 69 -4.59 -11.10 10.08
#